data_AF-A0A2G1X091-F1
#
_entry.id   AF-A0A2G1X091-F1
#
_cell.length_a   1.000
_cell.length_b   1.000
_cell.length_c   1.000
_cell.angle_alpha   90.00
_cell.angle_beta   90.00
_cell.angle_gamma   90.00
#
_symmetry.space_group_name_H-M   'P 1'
#
loop_
_entity.id
_entity.type
_entity.pdbx_description
1 polymer ?
#
loop_
_entity_poly.entity_id
_entity_poly.type
_entity_poly.pdbx_seq_one_letter_code
_entity_poly.pdbx_strand_id
1 'polypeptide(L)'
;MTEDLTEIDGVGDAIAEQLREAGFDTVADVEDATVDELADVHMLGEASAKAILNGDDVGHRGRPSEFTDQRARAAIEAAREGKSKAGCERDAGVADGTIGNWLDADPTFTDANGDEKQFFRAFRRARGDGESLYIVQGRDPDGDVEAPFAKYMLSTSYEYKKTEKQEVEHSGKIDGERTLGDDELAAIRRGLSVSEGSDL
;
A
#
# COMPACT_ATOMS: atom_id res chain seq x y z
N MET A 1 -6.22 -10.95 -48.23
CA MET A 1 -5.19 -10.38 -47.34
C MET A 1 -5.32 -11.17 -46.05
N THR A 2 -4.22 -11.51 -45.37
CA THR A 2 -4.32 -12.06 -44.01
C THR A 2 -4.69 -10.89 -43.11
N GLU A 3 -5.95 -10.82 -42.72
CA GLU A 3 -6.44 -9.86 -41.72
C GLU A 3 -5.73 -10.18 -40.40
N ASP A 4 -5.15 -9.15 -39.77
CA ASP A 4 -4.43 -9.36 -38.52
C ASP A 4 -5.44 -9.63 -37.41
N LEU A 5 -5.18 -10.63 -36.57
CA LEU A 5 -6.08 -11.00 -35.46
C LEU A 5 -6.29 -9.83 -34.49
N THR A 6 -5.35 -8.88 -34.43
CA THR A 6 -5.49 -7.66 -33.62
C THR A 6 -6.55 -6.69 -34.14
N GLU A 7 -7.06 -6.90 -35.36
CA GLU A 7 -8.20 -6.15 -35.92
C GLU A 7 -9.54 -6.61 -35.34
N ILE A 8 -9.58 -7.76 -34.64
CA ILE A 8 -10.77 -8.26 -33.94
C ILE A 8 -10.97 -7.49 -32.64
N ASP A 9 -12.17 -6.94 -32.45
CA ASP A 9 -12.53 -6.24 -31.24
C ASP A 9 -12.39 -7.13 -29.99
N GLY A 10 -11.58 -6.69 -29.03
CA GLY A 10 -11.27 -7.45 -27.82
C GLY A 10 -10.04 -8.36 -27.93
N VAL A 11 -9.36 -8.40 -29.08
CA VAL A 11 -8.12 -9.14 -29.29
C VAL A 11 -6.93 -8.17 -29.36
N GLY A 12 -6.16 -8.11 -28.27
CA GLY A 12 -4.86 -7.42 -28.25
C GLY A 12 -3.71 -8.34 -28.67
N ASP A 13 -2.50 -7.79 -28.81
CA ASP A 13 -1.29 -8.53 -29.22
C ASP A 13 -1.08 -9.84 -28.44
N ALA A 14 -1.31 -9.80 -27.12
CA ALA A 14 -1.17 -10.97 -26.26
C ALA A 14 -2.20 -12.07 -26.56
N ILE A 15 -3.45 -11.69 -26.85
CA ILE A 15 -4.53 -12.64 -27.17
C ILE A 15 -4.33 -13.18 -28.60
N ALA A 16 -3.93 -12.32 -29.53
CA ALA A 16 -3.61 -12.70 -30.90
C ALA A 16 -2.50 -13.77 -30.94
N GLU A 17 -1.46 -13.64 -30.11
CA GLU A 17 -0.43 -14.66 -30.02
C GLU A 17 -0.96 -15.99 -29.47
N GLN A 18 -1.79 -15.95 -28.44
CA GLN A 18 -2.40 -17.17 -27.88
C GLN A 18 -3.35 -17.87 -28.87
N LEU A 19 -4.06 -17.10 -29.69
CA LEU A 19 -4.92 -17.62 -30.76
C LEU A 19 -4.10 -18.34 -31.82
N ARG A 20 -2.97 -17.76 -32.26
CA ARG A 20 -2.04 -18.42 -33.20
C ARG A 20 -1.42 -19.69 -32.60
N GLU A 21 -1.01 -19.65 -31.32
CA GLU A 21 -0.50 -20.83 -30.61
C GLU A 21 -1.55 -21.95 -30.52
N ALA A 22 -2.84 -21.60 -30.46
CA ALA A 22 -3.96 -22.54 -30.46
C ALA A 22 -4.36 -23.03 -31.87
N GLY A 23 -3.77 -22.47 -32.94
CA GLY A 23 -4.01 -22.85 -34.33
C GLY A 23 -5.02 -21.99 -35.09
N PHE A 24 -5.41 -20.83 -34.54
CA PHE A 24 -6.22 -19.83 -35.23
C PHE A 24 -5.29 -18.76 -35.81
N ASP A 25 -4.84 -18.97 -37.05
CA ASP A 25 -3.86 -18.10 -37.69
C ASP A 25 -4.49 -16.86 -38.35
N THR A 26 -5.79 -16.90 -38.64
CA THR A 26 -6.53 -15.87 -39.37
C THR A 26 -7.86 -15.51 -38.73
N VAL A 27 -8.40 -14.33 -39.06
CA VAL A 27 -9.72 -13.88 -38.58
C VAL A 27 -10.81 -14.89 -38.96
N ALA A 28 -10.74 -15.44 -40.18
CA ALA A 28 -11.67 -16.46 -40.64
C ALA A 28 -11.63 -17.73 -39.77
N ASP A 29 -10.45 -18.14 -39.28
CA ASP A 29 -10.33 -19.30 -38.39
C ASP A 29 -11.02 -19.03 -37.05
N VAL A 30 -10.96 -17.79 -36.55
CA VAL A 30 -11.61 -17.36 -35.31
C VAL A 30 -13.13 -17.26 -35.50
N GLU A 31 -13.60 -16.74 -36.62
CA GLU A 31 -15.03 -16.61 -36.93
C GLU A 31 -15.73 -17.96 -37.17
N ASP A 32 -15.01 -18.94 -37.74
CA ASP A 32 -15.51 -20.31 -37.95
C ASP A 32 -15.43 -21.18 -36.68
N ALA A 33 -14.69 -20.75 -35.65
CA ALA A 33 -14.53 -21.46 -34.40
C ALA A 33 -15.80 -21.41 -33.52
N THR A 34 -15.97 -22.42 -32.68
CA THR A 34 -17.01 -22.42 -31.65
C THR A 34 -16.56 -21.67 -30.40
N VAL A 35 -17.54 -21.21 -29.61
CA VAL A 35 -17.29 -20.56 -28.31
C VAL A 35 -16.44 -21.47 -27.40
N ASP A 36 -16.71 -22.77 -27.39
CA ASP A 36 -15.98 -23.74 -26.56
C ASP A 36 -14.51 -23.86 -27.01
N GLU A 37 -14.25 -23.92 -28.32
CA GLU A 37 -12.89 -23.99 -28.86
C GLU A 37 -12.08 -22.74 -28.56
N LEU A 38 -12.70 -21.56 -28.62
CA LEU A 38 -12.05 -20.30 -28.25
C LEU A 38 -11.90 -20.15 -26.73
N ALA A 39 -12.80 -20.70 -25.94
CA ALA A 39 -12.75 -20.65 -24.47
C ALA A 39 -11.68 -21.57 -23.86
N ASP A 40 -11.20 -22.55 -24.63
CA ASP A 40 -10.07 -23.39 -24.25
C ASP A 40 -8.71 -22.71 -24.49
N VAL A 41 -8.69 -21.60 -25.23
CA VAL A 41 -7.48 -20.81 -25.47
C VAL A 41 -7.08 -20.09 -24.17
N HIS A 42 -5.79 -20.18 -23.84
CA HIS A 42 -5.25 -19.56 -22.63
C HIS A 42 -5.54 -18.05 -22.63
N MET A 43 -6.15 -17.55 -21.54
CA MET A 43 -6.65 -16.17 -21.33
C MET A 43 -8.01 -15.82 -21.96
N LEU A 44 -8.62 -16.71 -22.74
CA LEU A 44 -9.98 -16.54 -23.25
C LEU A 44 -10.94 -17.43 -22.46
N GLY A 45 -11.80 -16.82 -21.64
CA GLY A 45 -12.93 -17.54 -21.05
C GLY A 45 -14.13 -17.58 -21.98
N GLU A 46 -15.13 -18.40 -21.66
CA GLU A 46 -16.39 -18.54 -22.42
C GLU A 46 -17.06 -17.19 -22.72
N ALA A 47 -17.01 -16.25 -21.76
CA ALA A 47 -17.53 -14.90 -21.95
C ALA A 47 -16.75 -14.10 -23.00
N SER A 48 -15.42 -14.17 -23.00
CA SER A 48 -14.56 -13.49 -23.96
C SER A 48 -14.70 -14.09 -25.36
N ALA A 49 -14.72 -15.42 -25.47
CA ALA A 49 -14.95 -16.14 -26.71
C ALA A 49 -16.27 -15.73 -27.38
N LYS A 50 -17.34 -15.66 -26.58
CA LYS A 50 -18.65 -15.22 -27.05
C LYS A 50 -18.67 -13.75 -27.49
N ALA A 51 -17.93 -12.88 -26.81
CA ALA A 51 -17.83 -11.47 -27.17
C ALA A 51 -17.12 -11.29 -28.51
N ILE A 52 -16.02 -12.01 -28.73
CA ILE A 52 -15.27 -12.03 -30.00
C ILE A 52 -16.17 -12.46 -31.17
N LEU A 53 -16.91 -13.56 -31.02
CA LEU A 53 -17.75 -14.11 -32.10
C LEU A 53 -18.99 -13.28 -32.42
N ASN A 54 -19.59 -12.62 -31.42
CA ASN A 54 -20.81 -11.85 -31.63
C ASN A 54 -20.53 -10.45 -32.20
N GLY A 55 -19.27 -10.03 -32.35
CA GLY A 55 -18.92 -8.64 -32.67
C GLY A 55 -19.52 -7.66 -31.67
N ASP A 56 -19.77 -8.15 -30.44
CA ASP A 56 -20.49 -7.43 -29.43
C ASP A 56 -19.52 -6.40 -28.82
N ASP A 57 -19.66 -5.13 -29.23
CA ASP A 57 -19.02 -3.92 -28.68
C ASP A 57 -19.36 -3.68 -27.18
N VAL A 58 -19.79 -4.72 -26.46
CA VAL A 58 -19.58 -4.80 -25.02
C VAL A 58 -18.15 -5.28 -24.78
N GLY A 59 -17.20 -4.45 -25.21
CA GLY A 59 -15.79 -4.63 -24.94
C GLY A 59 -15.62 -5.07 -23.50
N HIS A 60 -14.95 -6.21 -23.31
CA HIS A 60 -14.33 -6.57 -22.05
C HIS A 60 -13.21 -5.57 -21.76
N ARG A 61 -13.57 -4.30 -21.56
CA ARG A 61 -12.86 -3.44 -20.64
C ARG A 61 -12.92 -4.21 -19.34
N GLY A 62 -11.77 -4.76 -18.92
CA GLY A 62 -11.65 -5.40 -17.61
C GLY A 62 -12.34 -4.55 -16.55
N ARG A 63 -12.76 -5.18 -15.44
CA ARG A 63 -13.45 -4.52 -14.32
C ARG A 63 -13.00 -3.05 -14.22
N PRO A 64 -13.92 -2.07 -14.34
CA PRO A 64 -13.55 -0.66 -14.31
C PRO A 64 -12.56 -0.40 -13.18
N SER A 65 -11.44 0.25 -13.51
CA SER A 65 -10.40 0.53 -12.53
C SER A 65 -11.04 1.14 -11.29
N GLU A 66 -10.70 0.60 -10.12
CA GLU A 66 -11.14 1.19 -8.86
C GLU A 66 -10.56 2.60 -8.68
N PHE A 67 -9.46 2.90 -9.38
CA PHE A 67 -8.82 4.21 -9.40
C PHE A 67 -9.53 5.16 -10.38
N THR A 68 -10.08 6.25 -9.84
CA THR A 68 -10.67 7.34 -10.61
C THR A 68 -10.23 8.68 -10.03
N ASP A 69 -10.22 9.74 -10.85
CA ASP A 69 -9.89 11.10 -10.41
C ASP A 69 -10.72 11.56 -9.21
N GLN A 70 -12.02 11.24 -9.21
CA GLN A 70 -12.92 11.58 -8.12
C GLN A 70 -12.50 10.92 -6.80
N ARG A 71 -12.21 9.61 -6.84
CA ARG A 71 -11.82 8.85 -5.65
C ARG A 71 -10.43 9.24 -5.17
N ALA A 72 -9.50 9.50 -6.09
CA ALA A 72 -8.18 10.01 -5.78
C ALA A 72 -8.26 11.36 -5.04
N ARG A 73 -9.08 12.30 -5.54
CA ARG A 73 -9.32 13.59 -4.90
C ARG A 73 -9.94 13.44 -3.51
N ALA A 74 -10.95 12.58 -3.36
CA ALA A 74 -11.59 12.31 -2.07
C ALA A 74 -10.61 11.74 -1.03
N ALA A 75 -9.78 10.76 -1.43
CA ALA A 75 -8.73 10.21 -0.57
C ALA A 75 -7.71 11.28 -0.14
N ILE A 76 -7.32 12.16 -1.07
CA ILE A 76 -6.35 13.24 -0.80
C ILE A 76 -6.95 14.31 0.13
N GLU A 77 -8.21 14.66 -0.04
CA GLU A 77 -8.90 15.60 0.85
C GLU A 77 -9.04 15.03 2.26
N ALA A 78 -9.48 13.78 2.39
CA ALA A 78 -9.53 13.07 3.67
C ALA A 78 -8.17 13.01 4.37
N ALA A 79 -7.09 12.78 3.60
CA ALA A 79 -5.73 12.80 4.12
C ALA A 79 -5.31 14.18 4.63
N ARG A 80 -5.72 15.26 3.96
CA ARG A 80 -5.47 16.65 4.36
C ARG A 80 -6.21 17.01 5.66
N GLU A 81 -7.36 16.41 5.90
CA GLU A 81 -8.11 16.53 7.16
C GLU A 81 -7.49 15.72 8.31
N GLY A 82 -6.40 14.98 8.06
CA GLY A 82 -5.70 14.20 9.08
C GLY A 82 -6.21 12.77 9.27
N LYS A 83 -7.18 12.31 8.48
CA LYS A 83 -7.75 10.96 8.62
C LYS A 83 -6.71 9.87 8.37
N SER A 84 -6.86 8.74 9.06
CA SER A 84 -6.04 7.53 8.81
C SER A 84 -6.23 7.01 7.39
N LYS A 85 -5.35 6.11 6.91
CA LYS A 85 -5.49 5.50 5.57
C LYS A 85 -6.85 4.81 5.38
N ALA A 86 -7.28 4.01 6.36
CA ALA A 86 -8.61 3.39 6.36
C ALA A 86 -9.75 4.43 6.41
N GLY A 87 -9.53 5.60 7.02
CA GLY A 87 -10.45 6.73 6.93
C GLY A 87 -10.54 7.32 5.53
N CYS A 88 -9.40 7.49 4.86
CA CYS A 88 -9.33 7.94 3.48
C CYS A 88 -10.01 6.96 2.52
N GLU A 89 -9.89 5.65 2.75
CA GLU A 89 -10.54 4.62 1.95
C GLU A 89 -12.07 4.68 2.05
N ARG A 90 -12.59 4.89 3.27
CA ARG A 90 -14.04 5.10 3.48
C ARG A 90 -14.56 6.32 2.74
N ASP A 91 -13.83 7.43 2.80
CA ASP A 91 -14.25 8.68 2.12
C ASP A 91 -14.13 8.59 0.60
N ALA A 92 -13.14 7.84 0.10
CA ALA A 92 -13.00 7.53 -1.32
C ALA A 92 -13.98 6.45 -1.81
N GLY A 93 -14.73 5.80 -0.91
CA GLY A 93 -15.67 4.74 -1.26
C GLY A 93 -14.98 3.50 -1.85
N VAL A 94 -13.82 3.13 -1.32
CA VAL A 94 -13.03 1.97 -1.75
C VAL A 94 -12.78 0.99 -0.61
N ALA A 95 -12.44 -0.25 -0.96
CA ALA A 95 -12.18 -1.30 0.01
C ALA A 95 -10.88 -1.05 0.81
N ASP A 96 -10.80 -1.64 1.99
CA ASP A 96 -9.61 -1.58 2.85
C ASP A 96 -8.35 -2.09 2.10
N GLY A 97 -7.25 -1.37 2.24
CA GLY A 97 -5.98 -1.65 1.54
C GLY A 97 -5.91 -1.13 0.10
N THR A 98 -7.01 -0.66 -0.49
CA THR A 98 -7.02 -0.14 -1.88
C THR A 98 -6.12 1.08 -2.03
N ILE A 99 -6.07 1.97 -1.04
CA ILE A 99 -5.14 3.11 -1.11
C ILE A 99 -3.69 2.62 -1.05
N GLY A 100 -3.39 1.54 -0.32
CA GLY A 100 -2.08 0.89 -0.34
C GLY A 100 -1.67 0.52 -1.76
N ASN A 101 -2.54 -0.19 -2.48
CA ASN A 101 -2.30 -0.56 -3.88
C ASN A 101 -2.10 0.66 -4.79
N TRP A 102 -2.83 1.75 -4.57
CA TRP A 102 -2.65 2.98 -5.34
C TRP A 102 -1.33 3.69 -5.01
N LEU A 103 -0.88 3.65 -3.77
CA LEU A 103 0.43 4.20 -3.39
C LEU A 103 1.58 3.42 -4.03
N ASP A 104 1.42 2.11 -4.20
CA ASP A 104 2.42 1.25 -4.83
C ASP A 104 2.42 1.38 -6.36
N ALA A 105 1.24 1.45 -6.97
CA ALA A 105 1.08 1.60 -8.43
C ALA A 105 1.37 3.03 -8.92
N ASP A 106 1.25 4.03 -8.04
CA ASP A 106 1.39 5.46 -8.31
C ASP A 106 0.72 5.92 -9.63
N PRO A 107 -0.61 5.77 -9.77
CA PRO A 107 -1.32 6.23 -10.93
C PRO A 107 -1.42 7.77 -10.97
N THR A 108 -1.58 8.32 -12.17
CA THR A 108 -1.88 9.73 -12.37
C THR A 108 -3.37 10.00 -12.26
N PHE A 109 -3.72 11.17 -11.73
CA PHE A 109 -5.09 11.69 -11.71
C PHE A 109 -5.10 13.17 -12.07
N THR A 110 -6.20 13.67 -12.61
CA THR A 110 -6.40 15.11 -12.80
C THR A 110 -6.89 15.72 -11.49
N ASP A 111 -6.33 16.83 -11.03
CA ASP A 111 -6.79 17.51 -9.81
C ASP A 111 -7.95 18.50 -10.08
N ALA A 112 -8.36 19.23 -9.03
CA ALA A 112 -9.45 20.21 -9.14
C ALA A 112 -9.11 21.44 -10.03
N ASN A 113 -7.82 21.71 -10.27
CA ASN A 113 -7.37 22.78 -11.15
C ASN A 113 -7.20 22.32 -12.60
N GLY A 114 -7.37 21.02 -12.88
CA GLY A 114 -7.13 20.44 -14.20
C GLY A 114 -5.68 19.96 -14.40
N ASP A 115 -4.85 19.96 -13.35
CA ASP A 115 -3.46 19.53 -13.44
C ASP A 115 -3.34 18.01 -13.24
N GLU A 116 -2.61 17.33 -14.12
CA GLU A 116 -2.24 15.92 -13.90
C GLU A 116 -1.21 15.79 -12.78
N LYS A 117 -1.47 14.89 -11.83
CA LYS A 117 -0.62 14.66 -10.66
C LYS A 117 -0.46 13.18 -10.37
N GLN A 118 0.72 12.81 -9.87
CA GLN A 118 0.98 11.49 -9.32
C GLN A 118 0.30 11.33 -7.95
N PHE A 119 -0.47 10.27 -7.78
CA PHE A 119 -1.25 10.02 -6.57
C PHE A 119 -0.38 9.94 -5.33
N PHE A 120 0.73 9.20 -5.36
CA PHE A 120 1.64 9.03 -4.24
C PHE A 120 2.14 10.38 -3.69
N ARG A 121 2.61 11.25 -4.59
CA ARG A 121 3.16 12.56 -4.19
C ARG A 121 2.07 13.47 -3.63
N ALA A 122 0.89 13.49 -4.26
CA ALA A 122 -0.23 14.31 -3.82
C ALA A 122 -0.76 13.84 -2.46
N PHE A 123 -0.96 12.53 -2.30
CA PHE A 123 -1.43 11.92 -1.05
C PHE A 123 -0.45 12.14 0.09
N ARG A 124 0.86 11.93 -0.12
CA ARG A 124 1.88 12.16 0.91
C ARG A 124 1.93 13.62 1.37
N ARG A 125 1.80 14.56 0.43
CA ARG A 125 1.74 16.00 0.77
C ARG A 125 0.50 16.30 1.62
N ALA A 126 -0.66 15.81 1.21
CA ALA A 126 -1.89 15.97 1.98
C ALA A 126 -1.80 15.34 3.37
N ARG A 127 -1.19 14.16 3.51
CA ARG A 127 -0.91 13.55 4.82
C ARG A 127 -0.07 14.49 5.69
N GLY A 128 0.97 15.12 5.15
CA GLY A 128 1.79 16.10 5.88
C GLY A 128 1.02 17.36 6.31
N ASP A 129 0.07 17.83 5.50
CA ASP A 129 -0.84 18.93 5.87
C ASP A 129 -1.72 18.50 7.07
N GLY A 130 -2.32 17.30 7.01
CA GLY A 130 -3.13 16.75 8.11
C GLY A 130 -2.32 16.41 9.37
N GLU A 131 -1.04 16.06 9.22
CA GLU A 131 -0.12 15.87 10.34
C GLU A 131 0.12 17.19 11.07
N SER A 132 0.38 18.24 10.28
CA SER A 132 0.60 19.60 10.77
C SER A 132 -0.62 20.12 11.52
N LEU A 133 -1.84 19.78 11.08
CA LEU A 133 -3.08 20.08 11.79
C LEU A 133 -3.04 19.60 13.24
N TYR A 134 -2.76 18.32 13.47
CA TYR A 134 -2.72 17.76 14.83
C TYR A 134 -1.56 18.29 15.66
N ILE A 135 -0.41 18.59 15.04
CA ILE A 135 0.73 19.18 15.75
C ILE A 135 0.40 20.60 16.21
N VAL A 136 -0.23 21.41 15.36
CA VAL A 136 -0.56 22.81 15.66
C VAL A 136 -1.72 22.87 16.65
N GLN A 137 -2.85 22.23 16.33
CA GLN A 137 -4.03 22.29 17.18
C GLN A 137 -3.82 21.60 18.52
N GLY A 138 -3.12 20.46 18.55
CA GLY A 138 -2.81 19.77 19.81
C GLY A 138 -1.83 20.52 20.73
N ARG A 139 -1.17 21.59 20.24
CA ARG A 139 -0.35 22.50 21.04
C ARG A 139 -1.09 23.75 21.47
N ASP A 140 -2.18 24.07 20.80
CA ASP A 140 -2.98 25.26 21.07
C ASP A 140 -3.94 24.96 22.23
N PRO A 141 -3.78 25.60 23.40
CA PRO A 141 -4.70 25.39 24.53
C PRO A 141 -6.14 25.82 24.21
N ASP A 142 -6.33 26.70 23.22
CA ASP A 142 -7.63 27.17 22.76
C ASP A 142 -8.05 26.50 21.43
N GLY A 143 -7.29 25.51 20.96
CA GLY A 143 -7.56 24.80 19.72
C GLY A 143 -8.75 23.84 19.82
N ASP A 144 -9.40 23.57 18.68
CA ASP A 144 -10.55 22.65 18.60
C ASP A 144 -10.19 21.18 18.85
N VAL A 145 -8.90 20.85 18.89
CA VAL A 145 -8.41 19.49 19.11
C VAL A 145 -7.61 19.41 20.40
N GLU A 146 -8.10 18.58 21.32
CA GLU A 146 -7.42 18.31 22.58
C GLU A 146 -6.08 17.58 22.37
N ALA A 147 -5.06 17.97 23.15
CA ALA A 147 -3.72 17.38 23.08
C ALA A 147 -3.69 15.83 23.20
N PRO A 148 -4.49 15.17 24.08
CA PRO A 148 -4.55 13.71 24.13
C PRO A 148 -5.05 13.09 22.82
N PHE A 149 -6.05 13.71 22.19
CA PHE A 149 -6.60 13.25 20.91
C PHE A 149 -5.58 13.43 19.77
N ALA A 150 -4.94 14.59 19.68
CA ALA A 150 -3.87 14.84 18.71
C ALA A 150 -2.75 13.80 18.84
N LYS A 151 -2.31 13.51 20.08
CA LYS A 151 -1.26 12.51 20.35
C LYS A 151 -1.69 11.11 19.92
N TYR A 152 -2.94 10.73 20.19
CA TYR A 152 -3.50 9.47 19.72
C TYR A 152 -3.43 9.38 18.19
N MET A 153 -3.93 10.38 17.47
CA MET A 153 -3.93 10.41 16.01
C MET A 153 -2.52 10.35 15.42
N LEU A 154 -1.57 11.13 15.96
CA LEU A 154 -0.17 11.11 15.54
C LEU A 154 0.46 9.73 15.75
N SER A 155 0.17 9.06 16.87
CA SER A 155 0.72 7.73 17.14
C SER A 155 0.14 6.63 16.26
N THR A 156 -1.17 6.63 16.03
CA THR A 156 -1.86 5.54 15.31
C THR A 156 -1.84 5.70 13.80
N SER A 157 -1.84 6.94 13.30
CA SER A 157 -1.93 7.22 11.86
C SER A 157 -0.60 7.67 11.25
N TYR A 158 0.28 8.29 12.03
CA TYR A 158 1.54 8.87 11.55
C TYR A 158 2.80 8.20 12.13
N GLU A 159 2.62 7.07 12.83
CA GLU A 159 3.72 6.27 13.39
C GLU A 159 4.63 7.03 14.37
N TYR A 160 4.13 8.11 14.99
CA TYR A 160 4.88 8.83 16.01
C TYR A 160 5.11 7.93 17.22
N LYS A 161 6.38 7.59 17.48
CA LYS A 161 6.79 6.84 18.66
C LYS A 161 7.00 7.81 19.82
N LYS A 162 6.20 7.67 20.88
CA LYS A 162 6.46 8.35 22.16
C LYS A 162 7.76 7.79 22.73
N THR A 163 8.79 8.61 22.84
CA THR A 163 10.00 8.29 23.59
C THR A 163 9.90 8.95 24.96
N GLU A 164 9.75 8.16 26.02
CA GLU A 164 9.77 8.65 27.40
C GLU A 164 11.17 8.41 27.98
N LYS A 165 11.88 9.48 28.32
CA LYS A 165 13.15 9.38 29.05
C LYS A 165 12.81 9.36 30.53
N GLN A 166 12.90 8.19 31.15
CA GLN A 166 12.82 8.05 32.60
C GLN A 166 14.24 8.06 33.17
N GLU A 167 14.61 9.13 33.86
CA GLU A 167 15.82 9.14 34.69
C GLU A 167 15.52 8.31 35.94
N VAL A 168 16.15 7.14 36.05
CA VAL A 168 16.02 6.27 37.22
C VAL A 168 17.16 6.60 38.17
N GLU A 169 16.86 7.35 39.24
CA GLU A 169 17.79 7.45 40.36
C GLU A 169 17.80 6.13 41.13
N HIS A 170 18.93 5.42 41.07
CA HIS A 170 19.13 4.19 41.83
C HIS A 170 19.42 4.53 43.30
N SER A 171 18.37 4.51 44.14
CA SER A 171 18.46 4.74 45.59
C SER A 171 18.49 3.45 46.42
N GLY A 172 18.92 2.33 45.82
CA GLY A 172 19.13 1.08 46.53
C GLY A 172 20.32 1.18 47.50
N LYS A 173 20.12 0.84 48.77
CA LYS A 173 21.25 0.46 49.64
C LYS A 173 21.85 -0.81 49.07
N ILE A 174 23.11 -0.75 48.69
CA ILE A 174 23.91 -1.94 48.36
C ILE A 174 24.23 -2.63 49.68
N ASP A 175 23.32 -3.45 50.18
CA ASP A 175 23.59 -4.34 51.32
C ASP A 175 24.27 -5.60 50.78
N GLY A 176 25.60 -5.53 50.67
CA GLY A 176 26.41 -6.66 50.22
C GLY A 176 27.88 -6.29 50.13
N GLU A 177 28.59 -6.32 51.26
CA GLU A 177 30.06 -6.32 51.25
C GLU A 177 30.52 -7.74 50.85
N ARG A 178 30.57 -8.01 49.54
CA ARG A 178 31.22 -9.22 49.03
C ARG A 178 32.72 -8.99 49.02
N THR A 179 33.42 -9.60 49.98
CA THR A 179 34.88 -9.69 49.93
C THR A 179 35.27 -10.58 48.76
N LEU A 180 35.87 -9.97 47.73
CA LEU A 180 36.47 -10.69 46.63
C LEU A 180 37.72 -11.41 47.14
N GLY A 181 37.87 -12.69 46.80
CA GLY A 181 39.10 -13.43 47.07
C GLY A 181 40.28 -12.84 46.26
N ASP A 182 41.51 -13.06 46.74
CA ASP A 182 42.73 -12.54 46.10
C ASP A 182 42.85 -12.94 44.62
N ASP A 183 42.29 -14.10 44.24
CA ASP A 183 42.28 -14.59 42.85
C ASP A 183 41.33 -13.79 41.94
N GLU A 184 40.15 -13.39 42.44
CA GLU A 184 39.22 -12.52 41.69
C GLU A 184 39.80 -11.12 41.52
N LEU A 185 40.46 -10.59 42.57
CA LEU A 185 41.16 -9.31 42.51
C LEU A 185 42.34 -9.33 41.53
N ALA A 186 43.06 -10.45 41.45
CA ALA A 186 44.14 -10.64 40.50
C ALA A 186 43.64 -10.72 39.05
N ALA A 187 42.47 -11.34 38.80
CA ALA A 187 41.85 -11.41 37.48
C ALA A 187 41.41 -10.02 36.98
N ILE A 188 40.76 -9.22 37.83
CA ILE A 188 40.35 -7.85 37.52
C ILE A 188 41.56 -6.95 37.23
N ARG A 189 42.62 -7.03 38.04
CA ARG A 189 43.86 -6.25 37.82
C ARG A 189 44.59 -6.59 36.52
N ARG A 190 44.38 -7.80 35.97
CA ARG A 190 44.95 -8.23 34.68
C ARG A 190 44.03 -7.93 33.49
N GLY A 191 42.88 -7.28 33.69
CA GLY A 191 41.93 -6.96 32.63
C GLY A 191 41.23 -8.18 32.03
N LEU A 192 41.24 -9.31 32.74
CA LEU A 192 40.52 -10.52 32.34
C LEU A 192 39.10 -10.44 32.89
N SER A 193 38.11 -10.53 31.98
CA SER A 193 36.70 -10.71 32.33
C SER A 193 36.56 -11.98 33.17
N VAL A 194 36.05 -11.86 34.39
CA VAL A 194 35.63 -13.02 35.19
C VAL A 194 34.29 -13.45 34.62
N SER A 195 34.30 -14.43 33.72
CA SER A 195 33.08 -15.08 33.27
C SER A 195 32.49 -15.86 34.44
N GLU A 196 31.27 -15.52 34.85
CA GLU A 196 30.50 -16.32 35.81
C GLU A 196 30.41 -17.76 35.30
N GLY A 197 31.06 -18.67 36.02
CA GLY A 197 30.89 -20.10 35.83
C GLY A 197 29.49 -20.48 36.27
N SER A 198 28.62 -20.72 35.30
CA SER A 198 27.43 -21.55 35.47
C SER A 198 27.88 -22.96 35.84
N ASP A 199 27.47 -23.45 37.01
CA ASP A 199 27.16 -24.87 37.22
C ASP A 199 26.34 -25.05 38.52
N LEU A 200 25.08 -25.47 38.28
CA LEU A 200 24.18 -26.31 39.08
C LEU A 200 23.72 -25.86 40.49
#